data_AF-A0A972RSF3-F1
#
_entry.id   AF-A0A972RSF3-F1
#
_cell.length_a   1.000
_cell.length_b   1.000
_cell.length_c   1.000
_cell.angle_alpha   90.00
_cell.angle_beta   90.00
_cell.angle_gamma   90.00
#
_symmetry.space_group_name_H-M   'P 1'
#
loop_
_entity.id
_entity.type
_entity.pdbx_description
1 polymer ?
#
loop_
_entity_poly.entity_id
_entity_poly.type
_entity_poly.pdbx_seq_one_letter_code
_entity_poly.pdbx_strand_id
1 'polypeptide(L)' 'MSPDVGLLMTRVALLIILGALVSMWWAPRPSPEFTVSLLSLAIGVLILIAVAIFARLGKK' A
#
# COMPACT_ATOMS: atom_id res chain seq x y z
N MET A 1 -10.38 11.01 13.09
CA MET A 1 -8.99 10.60 12.80
C MET A 1 -8.15 11.86 12.71
N SER A 2 -7.04 11.97 13.43
CA SER A 2 -6.18 13.16 13.28
C SER A 2 -5.56 13.16 11.88
N PRO A 3 -5.44 14.33 11.21
CA PRO A 3 -4.85 14.44 9.88
C PRO A 3 -3.46 13.79 9.79
N ASP A 4 -2.67 13.88 10.86
CA ASP A 4 -1.32 13.34 10.94
C ASP A 4 -1.29 11.81 10.80
N VAL A 5 -2.24 11.10 11.40
CA VAL A 5 -2.33 9.63 11.31
C VAL A 5 -2.71 9.20 9.89
N GLY A 6 -3.61 9.94 9.22
CA GLY A 6 -3.99 9.63 7.84
C GLY A 6 -2.82 9.81 6.86
N LEU A 7 -2.03 10.86 7.09
CA LEU A 7 -0.85 11.17 6.31
C LEU A 7 0.28 10.15 6.55
N LEU A 8 0.47 9.72 7.80
CA LEU A 8 1.39 8.64 8.15
C LEU A 8 1.02 7.32 7.47
N MET A 9 -0.25 6.91 7.56
CA MET A 9 -0.74 5.67 6.94
C MET A 9 -0.60 5.69 5.41
N THR A 10 -0.85 6.84 4.79
CA THR A 10 -0.64 7.04 3.36
C THR A 10 0.84 6.87 2.99
N ARG A 11 1.76 7.48 3.76
CA ARG A 11 3.21 7.32 3.53
C ARG A 11 3.66 5.87 3.66
N VAL A 12 3.21 5.17 4.71
CA VAL A 12 3.54 3.75 4.92
C VAL A 12 3.02 2.91 3.75
N ALA A 13 1.79 3.12 3.32
CA ALA A 13 1.22 2.40 2.18
C ALA A 13 2.01 2.64 0.88
N LEU A 14 2.44 3.89 0.63
CA LEU A 14 3.27 4.22 -0.53
C LEU A 14 4.64 3.53 -0.46
N LEU A 15 5.27 3.47 0.70
CA LEU A 15 6.54 2.76 0.87
C LEU A 15 6.41 1.26 0.61
N ILE A 16 5.32 0.64 1.07
CA ILE A 16 5.01 -0.77 0.80
C ILE A 16 4.85 -1.00 -0.71
N ILE A 17 4.06 -0.15 -1.38
CA ILE A 17 3.82 -0.26 -2.83
C ILE A 17 5.13 -0.10 -3.60
N LEU A 18 5.93 0.91 -3.25
CA LEU A 18 7.21 1.16 -3.92
C LEU A 18 8.17 -0.01 -3.74
N GLY A 19 8.30 -0.53 -2.51
CA GLY A 19 9.13 -1.69 -2.21
C GLY A 19 8.68 -2.94 -2.96
N ALA A 20 7.37 -3.19 -3.03
CA ALA A 20 6.79 -4.28 -3.80
C ALA A 20 7.12 -4.15 -5.29
N LEU A 21 6.95 -2.97 -5.89
CA LEU A 21 7.26 -2.73 -7.30
C LEU A 21 8.74 -2.94 -7.63
N VAL A 22 9.63 -2.43 -6.77
CA VAL A 22 11.08 -2.64 -6.93
C VAL A 22 11.40 -4.12 -6.84
N SER A 23 10.86 -4.83 -5.85
CA SER A 23 11.06 -6.28 -5.69
C SER A 23 10.58 -7.07 -6.93
N MET A 24 9.42 -6.72 -7.48
CA MET A 24 8.86 -7.34 -8.69
C MET A 24 9.70 -7.11 -9.96
N TRP A 25 10.55 -6.07 -9.99
CA TRP A 25 11.45 -5.81 -11.11
C TRP A 25 12.57 -6.84 -11.20
N TRP A 26 13.05 -7.33 -10.05
CA TRP A 26 14.17 -8.26 -9.96
C TRP A 26 13.75 -9.71 -9.69
N ALA A 27 12.50 -9.92 -9.25
CA ALA A 27 11.98 -11.25 -8.98
C ALA A 27 11.72 -12.05 -10.28
N PRO A 28 12.32 -13.25 -10.44
CA PRO A 28 12.03 -14.15 -11.56
C PRO A 28 10.55 -14.54 -11.56
N ARG A 29 9.94 -14.68 -12.74
CA ARG A 29 8.55 -15.13 -12.87
C ARG A 29 8.49 -16.53 -13.47
N PRO A 30 7.79 -17.50 -12.85
CA PRO A 30 7.13 -17.45 -11.53
C PRO A 30 8.10 -17.76 -10.37
N SER A 31 8.02 -17.00 -9.27
CA SER A 31 8.72 -17.31 -8.01
C SER A 31 7.87 -16.93 -6.78
N PRO A 32 8.08 -17.57 -5.61
CA PRO A 32 7.39 -17.20 -4.37
C PRO A 32 7.57 -15.73 -3.99
N GLU A 33 8.76 -15.17 -4.24
CA GLU A 33 9.08 -13.77 -3.95
C GLU A 33 8.25 -12.81 -4.80
N PHE A 34 8.01 -13.15 -6.07
CA PHE A 34 7.13 -12.39 -6.94
C PHE A 34 5.68 -12.37 -6.40
N THR A 35 5.17 -13.53 -5.96
CA THR A 35 3.83 -13.66 -5.36
C THR A 35 3.70 -12.85 -4.08
N VAL A 36 4.69 -12.91 -3.19
CA VAL A 36 4.72 -12.10 -1.95
C VAL A 36 4.71 -10.61 -2.30
N SER A 37 5.52 -10.19 -3.26
CA SER A 37 5.58 -8.79 -3.69
C SER A 37 4.24 -8.32 -4.27
N LEU A 38 3.58 -9.17 -5.06
CA LEU A 38 2.24 -8.90 -5.59
C LEU A 38 1.19 -8.74 -4.47
N LEU A 39 1.23 -9.60 -3.44
CA LEU A 39 0.35 -9.48 -2.27
C LEU A 39 0.64 -8.20 -1.48
N SER A 40 1.91 -7.85 -1.27
CA SER A 40 2.30 -6.60 -0.62
C SER A 40 1.79 -5.38 -1.38
N LEU A 41 1.86 -5.39 -2.71
CA LEU A 41 1.28 -4.35 -3.55
C LEU A 41 -0.24 -4.22 -3.31
N ALA A 42 -0.96 -5.34 -3.33
CA ALA A 42 -2.41 -5.36 -3.10
C ALA A 42 -2.78 -4.80 -1.72
N ILE A 43 -2.04 -5.20 -0.67
CA ILE A 43 -2.25 -4.68 0.70
C ILE A 43 -2.03 -3.16 0.74
N GLY A 44 -0.95 -2.66 0.15
CA GLY A 44 -0.66 -1.23 0.11
C GLY A 44 -1.79 -0.43 -0.57
N VAL A 45 -2.32 -0.94 -1.68
CA VAL A 45 -3.47 -0.32 -2.38
C VAL A 45 -4.73 -0.32 -1.50
N LEU A 46 -5.02 -1.42 -0.80
CA LEU A 46 -6.17 -1.51 0.11
C LEU A 46 -6.08 -0.50 1.26
N ILE A 47 -4.89 -0.29 1.81
CA ILE A 47 -4.65 0.72 2.86
C ILE A 47 -4.98 2.12 2.30
N LEU A 48 -4.51 2.47 1.10
CA LEU A 48 -4.81 3.77 0.48
C LEU A 48 -6.32 3.96 0.26
N ILE A 49 -7.02 2.93 -0.21
CA ILE A 49 -8.47 2.96 -0.39
C ILE A 49 -9.17 3.18 0.95
N ALA A 50 -8.79 2.44 1.99
CA ALA A 50 -9.35 2.58 3.32
C ALA A 50 -9.15 4.01 3.85
N VAL A 51 -7.93 4.55 3.76
CA VAL A 51 -7.62 5.93 4.18
C VAL A 51 -8.48 6.94 3.41
N ALA A 52 -8.65 6.77 2.10
CA ALA A 52 -9.48 7.66 1.29
C ALA A 52 -10.97 7.59 1.68
N ILE A 53 -11.49 6.40 2.00
CA ILE A 53 -12.87 6.22 2.49
C ILE A 53 -13.04 6.91 3.84
N PHE A 54 -12.15 6.67 4.81
CA PHE A 54 -12.22 7.31 6.13
C PHE A 54 -12.11 8.83 6.05
N ALA A 55 -11.25 9.35 5.18
CA ALA A 55 -11.13 10.78 4.93
C ALA A 55 -12.41 11.40 4.34
N ARG A 56 -13.15 10.64 3.52
CA ARG A 56 -14.47 11.06 3.00
C ARG A 56 -15.55 11.00 4.07
N LEU A 57 -15.55 9.96 4.92
CA LEU A 57 -16.52 9.81 6.00
C LEU A 57 -16.36 10.91 7.07
N GLY A 58 -15.13 11.31 7.39
CA GLY A 58 -14.88 12.39 8.37
C GLY A 58 -15.20 13.81 7.89
N LYS A 59 -15.65 13.97 6.63
CA LYS A 59 -16.17 15.25 6.09
C LYS A 59 -17.70 15.37 6.19
N LYS A 60 -18.40 14.30 6.60
CA LYS A 60 -19.83 14.31 6.92
C LYS A 60 -20.02 14.47 8.42
#